data_AF-A0A1A3H130-F1
#
_entry.id   AF-A0A1A3H130-F1
#
_cell.length_a   1.000
_cell.length_b   1.000
_cell.length_c   1.000
_cell.angle_alpha   90.00
_cell.angle_beta   90.00
_cell.angle_gamma   90.00
#
_symmetry.space_group_name_H-M   'P 1'
#
loop_
_entity.id
_entity.type
_entity.pdbx_description
1 polymer ?
#
loop_
_entity_poly.entity_id
_entity_poly.type
_entity_poly.pdbx_seq_one_letter_code
_entity_poly.pdbx_strand_id
1 'polypeptide(L)'
;MATATLVGQGLSRYCPTTNHYYCGDREDGVFLLVTIPRFDVGGSIEARTGLALPIKEAHLPTHADVFLSDADANVLDADGDPANGMTPLLRVPDCESFEQALAAAGHTLA
;
A
#
# COMPACT_ATOMS: atom_id res chain seq x y z
N MET A 1 4.39 3.78 -19.28
CA MET A 1 4.25 3.49 -17.84
C MET A 1 5.57 2.91 -17.39
N ALA A 2 6.14 3.43 -16.31
CA ALA A 2 7.39 2.89 -15.77
C ALA A 2 7.12 1.58 -15.03
N THR A 3 8.07 0.66 -15.05
CA THR A 3 7.93 -0.65 -14.43
C THR A 3 8.09 -0.55 -12.91
N ALA A 4 7.14 -1.12 -12.16
CA ALA A 4 7.22 -1.27 -10.71
C ALA A 4 7.76 -2.66 -10.35
N THR A 5 8.85 -2.68 -9.60
CA THR A 5 9.48 -3.91 -9.09
C THR A 5 9.25 -3.99 -7.59
N LEU A 6 8.77 -5.13 -7.10
CA LEU A 6 8.59 -5.37 -5.67
C LEU A 6 9.96 -5.44 -4.97
N VAL A 7 10.17 -4.57 -3.98
CA VAL A 7 11.39 -4.50 -3.15
C VAL A 7 11.15 -5.12 -1.78
N GLY A 8 9.95 -4.93 -1.23
CA GLY A 8 9.57 -5.49 0.08
C GLY A 8 8.08 -5.75 0.16
N GLN A 9 7.70 -6.85 0.81
CA GLN A 9 6.30 -7.27 0.95
C GLN A 9 5.90 -7.35 2.42
N GLY A 10 4.68 -6.93 2.74
CA GLY A 10 4.10 -7.11 4.07
C GLY A 10 4.94 -6.45 5.17
N LEU A 11 5.35 -5.21 4.96
CA LEU A 11 6.22 -4.47 5.88
C LEU A 11 5.54 -4.30 7.24
N SER A 12 5.92 -5.10 8.23
CA SER A 12 5.24 -5.20 9.53
C SER A 12 5.27 -3.94 10.39
N ARG A 13 6.17 -2.99 10.09
CA ARG A 13 6.19 -1.67 10.74
C ARG A 13 5.06 -0.75 10.25
N TYR A 14 4.44 -1.09 9.13
CA TYR A 14 3.26 -0.44 8.61
C TYR A 14 2.08 -1.40 8.77
N CYS A 15 1.05 -0.95 9.48
CA CYS A 15 -0.26 -1.57 9.46
C CYS A 15 -1.17 -0.61 8.73
N PRO A 16 -2.04 -1.07 7.82
CA PRO A 16 -2.34 -2.45 7.38
C PRO A 16 -1.41 -2.97 6.26
N THR A 17 -1.82 -3.97 5.46
CA THR A 17 -0.97 -4.65 4.44
C THR A 17 -0.27 -3.65 3.53
N THR A 18 1.06 -3.59 3.62
CA THR A 18 1.86 -2.58 2.94
C THR A 18 3.03 -3.22 2.20
N ASN A 19 3.19 -2.85 0.93
CA ASN A 19 4.28 -3.29 0.08
C ASN A 19 5.10 -2.09 -0.41
N HIS A 20 6.36 -2.36 -0.72
CA HIS A 20 7.34 -1.38 -1.18
C HIS A 20 7.80 -1.72 -2.59
N TYR A 21 7.77 -0.73 -3.48
CA TYR A 21 8.07 -0.87 -4.88
C TYR A 21 9.12 0.13 -5.33
N TYR A 22 10.04 -0.32 -6.17
CA TYR A 22 10.90 0.55 -6.96
C TYR A 22 10.26 0.77 -8.32
N CYS A 23 10.04 2.01 -8.69
CA CYS A 23 9.35 2.40 -9.92
C CYS A 23 10.31 3.20 -10.80
N GLY A 24 10.89 2.53 -11.81
CA GLY A 24 11.83 3.15 -12.74
C GLY A 24 12.63 2.13 -13.55
N ASP A 25 13.13 2.55 -14.70
CA ASP A 25 13.87 1.68 -15.62
C ASP A 25 15.42 1.81 -15.47
N ARG A 26 15.92 2.80 -14.70
CA ARG A 26 17.35 3.12 -14.40
C ARG A 26 17.50 3.79 -13.02
N GLU A 27 18.71 4.27 -12.65
CA GLU A 27 19.08 4.88 -11.34
C GLU A 27 18.20 6.06 -10.87
N ASP A 28 17.42 6.71 -11.75
CA ASP A 28 16.54 7.85 -11.41
C ASP A 28 15.11 7.43 -11.03
N GLY A 29 14.90 6.17 -10.63
CA GLY A 29 13.58 5.67 -10.23
C GLY A 29 13.12 6.22 -8.88
N VAL A 30 11.82 6.12 -8.62
CA VAL A 30 11.22 6.50 -7.34
C VAL A 30 10.81 5.28 -6.55
N PHE A 31 10.81 5.40 -5.22
CA PHE A 31 10.30 4.36 -4.34
C PHE A 31 8.88 4.71 -3.91
N LEU A 32 7.97 3.74 -4.04
CA LEU A 32 6.58 3.88 -3.66
C LEU A 32 6.23 2.87 -2.57
N LEU A 33 5.54 3.36 -1.56
CA LEU A 33 4.89 2.54 -0.54
C LEU A 33 3.40 2.46 -0.87
N VAL A 34 2.87 1.27 -1.05
CA VAL A 34 1.44 1.06 -1.31
C VAL A 34 0.82 0.34 -0.13
N THR A 35 -0.21 0.94 0.45
CA THR A 35 -0.93 0.42 1.61
C THR A 35 -2.37 0.11 1.24
N ILE A 36 -2.79 -1.13 1.49
CA ILE A 36 -4.18 -1.56 1.34
C ILE A 36 -4.74 -1.90 2.74
N PRO A 37 -5.66 -1.08 3.27
CA PRO A 37 -6.37 -1.25 4.54
C PRO A 37 -7.41 -2.34 4.57
N ARG A 38 -7.12 -3.43 3.87
CA ARG A 38 -7.87 -4.67 3.95
C ARG A 38 -6.92 -5.78 4.38
N PHE A 39 -7.16 -6.26 5.59
CA PHE A 39 -6.61 -7.52 6.07
C PHE A 39 -7.82 -8.41 6.33
N ASP A 40 -7.85 -9.63 5.80
CA ASP A 40 -8.89 -10.60 6.16
C ASP A 40 -8.63 -11.10 7.58
N VAL A 41 -8.91 -10.22 8.54
CA VAL A 41 -8.77 -10.49 9.98
C VAL A 41 -9.70 -11.64 10.37
N GLY A 42 -10.88 -11.72 9.75
CA GLY A 42 -11.88 -12.75 10.01
C GLY A 42 -11.36 -14.13 9.62
N GLY A 43 -10.99 -14.31 8.36
CA GLY A 43 -10.44 -15.58 7.87
C GLY A 43 -9.12 -15.94 8.54
N SER A 44 -8.27 -14.96 8.86
CA SER A 44 -7.01 -15.22 9.59
C SER A 44 -7.25 -15.70 11.02
N ILE A 45 -8.25 -15.18 11.73
CA ILE A 45 -8.58 -15.61 13.09
C ILE A 45 -9.26 -16.98 13.05
N GLU A 46 -10.19 -17.20 12.13
CA GLU A 46 -10.86 -18.49 11.96
C GLU A 46 -9.83 -19.59 11.63
N ALA A 47 -8.90 -19.35 10.71
CA ALA A 47 -7.85 -20.30 10.35
C ALA A 47 -6.93 -20.66 11.54
N ARG A 48 -6.71 -19.74 12.48
CA ARG A 48 -5.81 -19.95 13.63
C ARG A 48 -6.51 -20.51 14.87
N THR A 49 -7.80 -20.24 15.03
CA THR A 49 -8.52 -20.49 16.30
C THR A 49 -9.78 -21.34 16.12
N GLY A 50 -10.26 -21.53 14.89
CA GLY A 50 -11.55 -22.16 14.59
C GLY A 50 -12.76 -21.29 14.92
N LEU A 51 -12.56 -20.04 15.37
CA LEU A 51 -13.63 -19.11 15.70
C LEU A 51 -13.93 -18.18 14.53
N ALA A 52 -15.14 -18.30 13.98
CA ALA A 52 -15.67 -17.35 13.01
C ALA A 52 -16.12 -16.07 13.73
N LEU A 53 -15.44 -14.95 13.46
CA LEU A 53 -15.84 -13.63 13.94
C LEU A 53 -16.77 -12.96 12.94
N PRO A 54 -17.91 -12.38 13.36
CA PRO A 54 -18.84 -11.69 12.48
C PRO A 54 -18.31 -10.28 12.13
N ILE A 55 -17.30 -10.21 11.27
CA ILE A 55 -16.78 -8.94 10.73
C ILE A 55 -17.64 -8.54 9.52
N LYS A 56 -18.24 -7.35 9.56
CA LYS A 56 -18.92 -6.78 8.38
C LYS A 56 -17.88 -6.15 7.46
N GLU A 57 -17.55 -6.82 6.38
CA GLU A 57 -16.60 -6.32 5.36
C GLU A 57 -16.99 -4.95 4.80
N ALA A 58 -18.29 -4.61 4.75
CA ALA A 58 -18.78 -3.31 4.30
C ALA A 58 -18.33 -2.13 5.16
N HIS A 59 -17.79 -2.36 6.36
CA HIS A 59 -17.21 -1.32 7.21
C HIS A 59 -15.69 -1.19 7.03
N LEU A 60 -15.06 -2.09 6.28
CA LEU A 60 -13.63 -2.02 6.01
C LEU A 60 -13.37 -0.97 4.93
N PRO A 61 -12.29 -0.18 5.03
CA PRO A 61 -11.98 0.81 4.02
C PRO A 61 -11.68 0.14 2.67
N THR A 62 -12.35 0.60 1.62
CA THR A 62 -12.15 0.16 0.24
C THR A 62 -11.32 1.20 -0.50
N HIS A 63 -10.07 1.40 -0.12
CA HIS A 63 -9.16 2.27 -0.87
C HIS A 63 -7.72 1.80 -0.73
N ALA A 64 -6.84 2.15 -1.65
CA ALA A 64 -5.41 2.03 -1.48
C ALA A 64 -4.79 3.42 -1.32
N ASP A 65 -3.78 3.53 -0.47
CA ASP A 65 -2.98 4.74 -0.33
C ASP A 65 -1.58 4.49 -0.90
N VAL A 66 -1.12 5.41 -1.74
CA VAL A 66 0.22 5.39 -2.36
C VAL A 66 1.03 6.54 -1.80
N PHE A 67 2.17 6.23 -1.21
CA PHE A 67 3.09 7.18 -0.59
C PHE A 67 4.41 7.20 -1.34
N LEU A 68 5.07 8.36 -1.34
CA LEU A 68 6.47 8.45 -1.71
C LEU A 68 7.31 7.86 -0.57
N SER A 69 8.35 7.09 -0.89
CA SER A 69 9.30 6.60 0.09
C SER A 69 10.74 6.74 -0.37
N ASP A 70 11.67 6.48 0.54
CA ASP A 70 13.08 6.25 0.21
C ASP A 70 13.35 4.75 -0.03
N ALA A 71 14.62 4.41 -0.32
CA ALA A 71 15.07 3.04 -0.56
C ALA A 71 14.92 2.11 0.65
N ASP A 72 14.88 2.66 1.86
CA ASP A 72 14.69 1.92 3.12
C ASP A 72 13.20 1.78 3.47
N ALA A 73 12.31 2.26 2.60
CA ALA A 73 10.86 2.32 2.77
C ALA A 73 10.43 3.22 3.95
N ASN A 74 11.13 4.32 4.20
CA ASN A 74 10.61 5.41 5.02
C ASN A 74 9.73 6.31 4.16
N VAL A 75 8.53 6.62 4.64
CA VAL A 75 7.61 7.52 3.94
C VAL A 75 8.19 8.93 3.94
N LEU A 76 8.23 9.54 2.76
CA LEU A 76 8.66 10.91 2.56
C LEU A 76 7.42 11.80 2.46
N ASP A 77 7.48 12.94 3.14
CA ASP A 77 6.46 13.98 3.00
C ASP A 77 6.59 14.62 1.61
N ALA A 78 5.56 14.44 0.79
CA ALA A 78 5.56 14.86 -0.59
C ALA A 78 5.15 16.32 -0.81
N ASP A 79 4.38 16.92 0.12
CA ASP A 79 3.92 18.31 0.02
C ASP A 79 4.67 19.26 0.98
N GLY A 80 5.38 18.70 1.95
CA GLY A 80 6.22 19.46 2.88
C GLY A 80 5.40 20.25 3.90
N ASP A 81 4.11 19.94 4.07
CA ASP A 81 3.24 20.59 5.02
C ASP A 81 3.28 19.87 6.39
N PRO A 82 4.00 20.42 7.38
CA PRO A 82 4.10 19.79 8.70
C PRO A 82 2.76 19.75 9.45
N ALA A 83 1.71 20.44 8.96
CA ALA A 83 0.40 20.50 9.60
C ALA A 83 -0.55 19.37 9.20
N ASN A 84 -0.31 18.67 8.07
CA ASN A 84 -1.23 17.64 7.56
C ASN A 84 -0.72 16.19 7.71
N GLY A 85 0.49 16.01 8.25
CA GLY A 85 1.08 14.69 8.51
C GLY A 85 1.61 14.05 7.22
N MET A 86 1.73 12.71 7.19
CA MET A 86 2.15 12.03 5.95
C MET A 86 0.96 11.93 4.99
N THR A 87 0.93 12.82 3.99
CA THR A 87 -0.11 12.84 2.96
C THR A 87 0.22 11.85 1.83
N PRO A 88 -0.69 10.93 1.47
CA PRO A 88 -0.48 10.05 0.32
C PRO A 88 -0.45 10.86 -0.98
N LEU A 89 0.45 10.48 -1.90
CA LEU A 89 0.49 11.02 -3.26
C LEU A 89 -0.83 10.77 -4.00
N LEU A 90 -1.41 9.59 -3.75
CA LEU A 90 -2.63 9.15 -4.40
C LEU A 90 -3.42 8.26 -3.45
N ARG A 91 -4.73 8.53 -3.36
CA ARG A 91 -5.71 7.64 -2.76
C ARG A 91 -6.60 7.07 -3.86
N VAL A 92 -6.60 5.76 -4.01
CA VAL A 92 -7.36 5.03 -5.04
C VAL A 92 -8.60 4.42 -4.40
N PRO A 93 -9.81 4.95 -4.66
CA PRO A 93 -11.04 4.37 -4.12
C PRO A 93 -11.32 3.00 -4.77
N ASP A 94 -12.02 2.16 -4.02
CA ASP A 94 -12.45 0.80 -4.38
C ASP A 94 -11.32 -0.09 -4.94
N CYS A 95 -10.11 0.09 -4.39
CA CYS A 95 -8.93 -0.64 -4.77
C CYS A 95 -8.72 -1.87 -3.87
N GLU A 96 -8.63 -3.05 -4.48
CA GLU A 96 -8.48 -4.33 -3.78
C GLU A 96 -7.13 -5.01 -4.02
N SER A 97 -6.34 -4.53 -5.00
CA SER A 97 -5.05 -5.12 -5.36
C SER A 97 -3.94 -4.09 -5.50
N PHE A 98 -2.69 -4.52 -5.29
CA PHE A 98 -1.52 -3.64 -5.42
C PHE A 98 -1.28 -3.24 -6.88
N GLU A 99 -1.61 -4.12 -7.83
CA GLU A 99 -1.54 -3.88 -9.26
C GLU A 99 -2.46 -2.72 -9.67
N GLN A 100 -3.68 -2.69 -9.13
CA GLN A 100 -4.63 -1.61 -9.38
C GLN A 100 -4.12 -0.27 -8.85
N ALA A 101 -3.56 -0.27 -7.63
CA ALA A 101 -2.99 0.92 -7.02
C ALA A 101 -1.78 1.46 -7.81
N LEU A 102 -0.88 0.57 -8.25
CA LEU A 102 0.28 0.94 -9.09
C LEU A 102 -0.16 1.45 -10.46
N ALA A 103 -1.15 0.82 -11.08
CA ALA A 103 -1.71 1.26 -12.36
C ALA A 103 -2.31 2.67 -12.24
N ALA A 104 -3.03 2.95 -11.15
CA ALA A 104 -3.57 4.28 -10.86
C ALA A 104 -2.47 5.33 -10.63
N ALA A 105 -1.32 4.90 -10.08
CA ALA A 105 -0.12 5.73 -9.96
C ALA A 105 0.70 5.85 -11.27
N GLY A 106 0.28 5.20 -12.36
CA GLY A 106 0.96 5.28 -13.66
C GLY A 106 2.06 4.23 -13.90
N HIS A 107 2.11 3.19 -13.07
CA HIS A 107 3.12 2.13 -13.10
C HIS A 107 2.53 0.76 -13.43
N THR A 108 3.32 -0.10 -14.07
CA THR A 108 2.94 -1.48 -14.36
C THR A 108 3.78 -2.42 -13.49
N LEU A 109 3.15 -3.32 -12.75
CA LEU A 109 3.87 -4.34 -11.98
C LEU A 109 4.58 -5.31 -12.94
N ALA A 110 5.87 -5.54 -12.69
CA ALA A 110 6.71 -6.48 -13.45
C ALA A 110 6.31 -7.95 -13.26
#